data_AF-A0A0N4TG33-F1
#
_entry.id   AF-A0A0N4TG33-F1
#
_cell.length_a   1.000
_cell.length_b   1.000
_cell.length_c   1.000
_cell.angle_alpha   90.00
_cell.angle_beta   90.00
_cell.angle_gamma   90.00
#
_symmetry.space_group_name_H-M   'P 1'
#
loop_
_entity.id
_entity.type
_entity.pdbx_description
1 polymer ?
#
loop_
_entity_poly.entity_id
_entity_poly.type
_entity_poly.pdbx_seq_one_letter_code
_entity_poly.pdbx_strand_id
1 'polypeptide(L)' 'MANLGSINLSGLPNINWAELMSLPKKYWVEDMEETKHFFEQQVGSDLPPEIAKELEEQTARIKAMP' A
#
# COMPACT_ATOMS: atom_id res chain seq x y z
N MET A 1 5.12 6.25 7.19
CA MET A 1 6.32 5.40 7.11
C MET A 1 6.98 5.37 8.49
N ALA A 2 7.67 4.29 8.85
CA ALA A 2 8.50 4.29 10.05
C ALA A 2 9.57 5.38 9.94
N ASN A 3 9.81 6.12 11.02
CA ASN A 3 10.82 7.16 11.02
C ASN A 3 12.21 6.53 10.92
N LEU A 4 13.13 7.16 10.17
CA LEU A 4 14.51 6.66 10.09
C LEU A 4 15.09 6.51 11.51
N GLY A 5 15.58 5.32 11.82
CA GLY A 5 16.13 5.00 13.14
C GLY A 5 15.12 4.51 14.18
N SER A 6 13.81 4.48 13.87
CA SER A 6 12.81 3.89 14.79
C SER A 6 12.79 2.37 14.77
N ILE A 7 13.45 1.73 13.80
CA ILE A 7 13.62 0.28 13.71
C ILE A 7 15.10 -0.03 13.96
N ASN A 8 15.35 -0.99 14.85
CA ASN A 8 16.71 -1.46 15.14
C ASN A 8 17.22 -2.34 13.99
N LEU A 9 18.31 -1.90 13.36
CA LEU A 9 19.00 -2.63 12.29
C LEU A 9 20.38 -3.14 12.73
N SER A 10 20.66 -3.16 14.03
CA SER A 10 21.95 -3.64 14.56
C SER A 10 22.19 -5.10 14.13
N GLY A 11 23.37 -5.36 13.57
CA GLY A 11 23.75 -6.67 13.04
C GLY A 11 23.38 -6.93 11.58
N LEU A 12 22.72 -5.98 10.90
CA LEU A 12 22.41 -6.06 9.48
C LEU A 12 23.29 -5.08 8.67
N PRO A 13 24.37 -5.54 8.00
CA PRO A 13 25.21 -4.68 7.19
C PRO A 13 24.54 -4.29 5.86
N ASN A 14 24.94 -3.15 5.28
CA ASN A 14 24.56 -2.71 3.93
C ASN A 14 23.06 -2.49 3.69
N ILE A 15 22.31 -2.05 4.70
CA ILE A 15 20.88 -1.77 4.55
C ILE A 15 20.64 -0.41 3.90
N ASN A 16 19.89 -0.42 2.78
CA ASN A 16 19.33 0.78 2.17
C ASN A 16 17.92 1.06 2.73
N TRP A 17 17.85 1.88 3.78
CA TRP A 17 16.57 2.24 4.42
C TRP A 17 15.58 2.91 3.46
N ALA A 18 16.08 3.78 2.57
CA ALA A 18 15.23 4.55 1.67
C ALA A 18 14.52 3.64 0.67
N GLU A 19 15.20 2.61 0.18
CA GLU A 19 14.63 1.60 -0.71
C GLU A 19 13.66 0.68 0.04
N LEU A 20 14.04 0.18 1.23
CA LEU A 20 13.17 -0.66 2.06
C LEU A 20 11.84 0.00 2.41
N MET A 21 11.86 1.32 2.66
CA MET A 21 10.68 2.10 3.04
C MET A 21 10.05 2.84 1.85
N SER A 22 10.50 2.57 0.62
CA SER A 22 10.01 3.27 -0.55
C SER A 22 8.53 2.99 -0.81
N LEU A 23 7.78 4.02 -1.21
CA LEU A 23 6.40 3.91 -1.67
C LEU A 23 6.31 4.50 -3.08
N PRO A 24 6.79 3.78 -4.11
CA PRO A 24 6.74 4.28 -5.49
C PRO A 24 5.29 4.42 -5.95
N LYS A 25 4.84 5.65 -6.23
CA LYS A 25 3.44 5.97 -6.55
C LYS A 25 2.87 5.09 -7.67
N LYS A 26 3.63 4.87 -8.74
CA LYS A 26 3.19 4.07 -9.89
C LYS A 26 2.79 2.64 -9.46
N TYR A 27 3.66 1.97 -8.71
CA TYR A 27 3.40 0.61 -8.20
C TYR A 27 2.10 0.57 -7.40
N TRP A 28 1.92 1.51 -6.47
CA TRP A 28 0.74 1.52 -5.61
C TRP A 28 -0.54 1.88 -6.35
N VAL A 29 -0.48 2.69 -7.42
CA VAL A 29 -1.65 2.95 -8.27
C VAL A 29 -2.08 1.67 -8.99
N GLU A 30 -1.12 0.94 -9.56
CA GLU A 30 -1.37 -0.34 -10.24
C GLU A 30 -1.93 -1.39 -9.26
N ASP A 31 -1.35 -1.49 -8.06
CA ASP A 31 -1.79 -2.40 -6.98
C ASP A 31 -3.24 -2.12 -6.52
N MET A 32 -3.67 -0.86 -6.47
CA MET A 32 -5.07 -0.51 -6.16
C MET A 32 -6.04 -0.92 -7.27
N GLU A 33 -5.63 -0.82 -8.54
CA GLU A 33 -6.44 -1.26 -9.67
C GLU A 33 -6.60 -2.79 -9.67
N GLU A 34 -5.51 -3.52 -9.44
CA GLU A 34 -5.53 -4.98 -9.33
C GLU A 34 -6.35 -5.46 -8.12
N THR A 35 -6.18 -4.83 -6.96
CA THR A 35 -6.94 -5.18 -5.74
C THR A 35 -8.44 -4.97 -5.94
N LYS A 36 -8.83 -3.85 -6.58
CA LYS A 36 -10.22 -3.60 -6.92
C LYS A 36 -10.78 -4.70 -7.83
N HIS A 37 -10.04 -5.06 -8.88
CA HIS A 37 -10.44 -6.13 -9.78
C HIS A 37 -10.60 -7.47 -9.07
N PHE A 38 -9.67 -7.80 -8.17
CA PHE A 38 -9.73 -9.02 -7.36
C PHE A 38 -11.00 -9.04 -6.49
N PHE A 39 -11.31 -7.95 -5.78
CA PHE A 39 -12.52 -7.90 -4.97
C PHE A 39 -13.79 -8.00 -5.80
N GLU A 40 -13.87 -7.33 -6.95
CA GLU A 40 -15.02 -7.44 -7.86
C GLU A 40 -15.23 -8.88 -8.36
N GLN A 41 -14.15 -9.60 -8.72
CA GLN A 41 -14.25 -10.94 -9.30
C GLN A 41 -14.39 -12.06 -8.28
N GLN A 42 -13.68 -11.97 -7.15
CA GLN A 42 -13.56 -13.08 -6.20
C GLN A 42 -14.50 -12.95 -5.01
N VAL A 43 -14.95 -11.73 -4.70
CA VAL A 43 -15.82 -11.45 -3.55
C VAL A 43 -17.18 -10.90 -4.00
N GLY A 44 -17.18 -10.00 -4.97
CA GLY A 44 -18.40 -9.45 -5.58
C GLY A 44 -19.31 -8.80 -4.54
N SER A 45 -20.57 -9.22 -4.51
CA SER A 45 -21.60 -8.67 -3.62
C SER A 45 -21.38 -8.96 -2.14
N ASP A 46 -20.53 -9.93 -1.81
CA ASP A 46 -20.26 -10.32 -0.42
C ASP A 46 -19.17 -9.46 0.23
N LEU A 47 -18.60 -8.50 -0.50
CA LEU A 47 -17.59 -7.59 0.03
C LEU A 47 -18.24 -6.66 1.07
N PRO A 48 -17.77 -6.65 2.33
CA PRO A 48 -18.33 -5.77 3.34
C PRO A 48 -18.19 -4.29 2.93
N PRO A 49 -19.24 -3.46 3.10
CA PRO A 49 -19.21 -2.05 2.69
C PRO A 49 -18.04 -1.27 3.30
N GLU A 50 -17.62 -1.60 4.52
CA GLU A 50 -16.51 -0.96 5.21
C GLU A 50 -15.18 -1.22 4.47
N ILE A 51 -14.98 -2.43 3.94
CA ILE A 51 -13.77 -2.79 3.20
C ILE A 51 -13.76 -2.11 1.83
N ALA A 52 -14.92 -2.04 1.16
CA ALA A 52 -15.07 -1.29 -0.09
C ALA A 52 -14.71 0.18 0.11
N LYS A 53 -15.21 0.78 1.20
CA LYS A 53 -14.90 2.17 1.57
C LYS A 53 -13.41 2.37 1.84
N GLU A 54 -12.76 1.48 2.60
CA GLU A 54 -11.31 1.58 2.86
C GLU A 54 -10.49 1.48 1.57
N LEU A 55 -10.88 0.60 0.63
CA LEU A 55 -10.24 0.50 -0.68
C LEU A 55 -10.38 1.82 -1.48
N GLU A 56 -11.57 2.43 -1.48
CA GLU A 56 -11.79 3.72 -2.14
C GLU A 56 -10.95 4.84 -1.52
N GLU A 57 -10.95 4.95 -0.20
CA GLU A 57 -10.20 5.99 0.51
C GLU A 57 -8.69 5.81 0.38
N GLN A 58 -8.19 4.57 0.44
CA GLN A 58 -6.78 4.26 0.21
C GLN A 58 -6.38 4.60 -1.24
N THR A 59 -7.19 4.24 -2.22
CA THR A 59 -6.98 4.59 -3.63
C THR A 59 -6.90 6.09 -3.83
N ALA A 60 -7.79 6.86 -3.19
CA ALA A 60 -7.76 8.32 -3.26
C ALA A 60 -6.46 8.91 -2.67
N ARG A 61 -6.01 8.42 -1.50
CA ARG A 61 -4.74 8.84 -0.89
C ARG A 61 -3.53 8.55 -1.78
N ILE A 62 -3.49 7.36 -2.38
CA ILE A 62 -2.38 6.95 -3.26
C ILE A 62 -2.35 7.79 -4.53
N LYS A 63 -3.50 8.06 -5.15
CA LYS A 63 -3.58 8.94 -6.34
C LYS A 63 -3.12 10.37 -6.03
N ALA A 64 -3.37 10.84 -4.81
CA ALA A 64 -2.95 12.15 -4.32
C ALA A 64 -1.49 12.22 -3.82
N MET A 65 -0.74 11.10 -3.81
CA MET A 65 0.69 11.12 -3.42
C MET A 65 1.48 12.10 -4.30
N PRO A 66 2.45 12.84 -3.73
CA PRO A 66 3.29 13.78 -4.47
C PRO A 66 4.21 13.08 -5.48
#